data_AF-A0AAV0TPA5-F1
#
_entry.id   AF-A0AAV0TPA5-F1
#
_cell.length_a   1.000
_cell.length_b   1.000
_cell.length_c   1.000
_cell.angle_alpha   90.00
_cell.angle_beta   90.00
_cell.angle_gamma   90.00
#
_symmetry.space_group_name_H-M   'P 1'
#
loop_
_entity.id
_entity.type
_entity.pdbx_description
1 polymer ?
#
loop_
_entity_poly.entity_id
_entity_poly.type
_entity_poly.pdbx_seq_one_letter_code
_entity_poly.pdbx_strand_id
1 'polypeptide(L)'
;MDAHGELLKCVLQLAASSDKLRTTNAILGTFLTRMEQALPESGMPHLTSKLAVVAANPERDSLTLEEKFQEIYDLGTETTERMEITKTRVEKELRRRSENFCDLVKSRNTDIQEEYARMLKELDDQAELLDQEIPKEKEAAALRAKRRREEALERKSSKKQHLVEERALLKGQLDEYTLEIRQLQEVFATLEEENGDFTDDTQSAEERRQREEERAQNEFVEIQQEIVLLKEVQKATMEKIDRQSLKAQYEEEKREVLEETAHLESLVEDFAPQINSNGVRLHSLLRTLAHTPGIGTLMTRLFQQLSSDYSPSPSSTDVPPTPRKTVDMKAFLNSCPSFEEGSRAIDELKKLQLIHCYESSGIIALAD
;
A
#
# COMPACT_ATOMS: atom_id res chain seq x y z
N MET A 1 54.82 4.03 -16.64
CA MET A 1 55.65 4.50 -15.51
C MET A 1 56.71 3.44 -15.26
N ASP A 2 57.97 3.86 -15.21
CA ASP A 2 59.14 2.97 -15.27
C ASP A 2 59.53 2.48 -13.86
N ALA A 3 58.88 1.39 -13.42
CA ALA A 3 59.06 0.82 -12.09
C ALA A 3 60.50 0.35 -11.82
N HIS A 4 61.28 0.04 -12.86
CA HIS A 4 62.67 -0.39 -12.72
C HIS A 4 63.62 0.78 -12.43
N GLY A 5 63.34 1.97 -13.00
CA GLY A 5 64.11 3.18 -12.71
C GLY A 5 63.95 3.65 -11.26
N GLU A 6 62.74 3.54 -10.69
CA GLU A 6 62.48 3.92 -9.29
C GLU A 6 63.08 2.92 -8.30
N LEU A 7 63.01 1.61 -8.58
CA LEU A 7 63.60 0.58 -7.73
C LEU A 7 65.13 0.72 -7.64
N LEU A 8 65.81 0.99 -8.76
CA LEU A 8 67.26 1.21 -8.79
C LEU A 8 67.66 2.43 -7.94
N LYS A 9 66.84 3.48 -7.96
CA LYS A 9 67.06 4.69 -7.18
C LYS A 9 66.92 4.42 -5.67
N CYS A 10 65.94 3.62 -5.27
CA CYS A 10 65.80 3.16 -3.89
C CYS A 10 66.98 2.30 -3.44
N VAL A 11 67.45 1.36 -4.26
CA VAL A 11 68.62 0.51 -3.94
C VAL A 11 69.89 1.35 -3.76
N LEU A 12 70.13 2.31 -4.65
CA LEU A 12 71.28 3.22 -4.55
C LEU A 12 71.19 4.14 -3.32
N GLN A 13 69.99 4.61 -2.97
CA GLN A 13 69.78 5.38 -1.73
C GLN A 13 69.99 4.53 -0.47
N LEU A 14 69.57 3.26 -0.49
CA LEU A 14 69.81 2.30 0.60
C LEU A 14 71.30 1.98 0.76
N ALA A 15 72.04 1.83 -0.34
CA ALA A 15 73.49 1.63 -0.28
C ALA A 15 74.19 2.86 0.32
N ALA A 16 73.84 4.06 -0.14
CA ALA A 16 74.43 5.30 0.37
C ALA A 16 74.08 5.58 1.84
N SER A 17 72.88 5.21 2.30
CA SER A 17 72.51 5.31 3.71
C SER A 17 73.22 4.25 4.56
N SER A 18 73.44 3.04 4.03
CA SER A 18 74.25 2.00 4.67
C SER A 18 75.70 2.44 4.88
N ASP A 19 76.33 3.07 3.88
CA ASP A 19 77.71 3.57 3.99
C ASP A 19 77.82 4.73 5.01
N LYS A 20 76.80 5.59 5.07
CA LYS A 20 76.70 6.64 6.10
C LYS A 20 76.53 6.05 7.49
N LEU A 21 75.75 4.98 7.64
CA LEU A 21 75.59 4.27 8.91
C LEU A 21 76.87 3.56 9.34
N ARG A 22 77.60 2.93 8.42
CA ARG A 22 78.90 2.31 8.72
C ARG A 22 79.93 3.34 9.17
N THR A 23 80.02 4.48 8.48
CA THR A 23 80.96 5.56 8.86
C THR A 23 80.59 6.20 10.19
N THR A 24 79.31 6.47 10.45
CA THR A 24 78.87 6.96 11.77
C THR A 24 79.10 5.94 12.87
N ASN A 25 78.88 4.65 12.63
CA ASN A 25 79.16 3.60 13.62
C ASN A 25 80.67 3.48 13.92
N ALA A 26 81.53 3.57 12.90
CA ALA A 26 82.98 3.59 13.10
C ALA A 26 83.42 4.80 13.92
N ILE A 27 82.88 6.00 13.61
CA ILE A 27 83.14 7.22 14.37
C ILE A 27 82.64 7.07 15.81
N LEU A 28 81.43 6.54 16.03
CA LEU A 28 80.90 6.28 17.37
C LEU A 28 81.79 5.31 18.16
N GLY A 29 82.28 4.26 17.50
CA GLY A 29 83.23 3.30 18.08
C GLY A 29 84.54 3.96 18.52
N THR A 30 85.06 4.92 17.74
CA THR A 30 86.25 5.70 18.16
C THR A 30 85.98 6.61 19.36
N PHE A 31 84.78 7.19 19.46
CA PHE A 31 84.39 7.98 20.64
C PHE A 31 84.18 7.10 21.87
N LEU A 32 83.61 5.90 21.69
CA LEU A 32 83.37 4.94 22.77
C LEU A 32 84.67 4.40 23.35
N THR A 33 85.60 3.96 22.51
CA THR A 33 86.93 3.49 22.96
C THR A 33 87.72 4.60 23.67
N ARG A 34 87.62 5.84 23.22
CA ARG A 34 88.25 6.99 23.88
C ARG A 34 87.60 7.32 25.22
N MET A 35 86.28 7.14 25.32
CA MET A 35 85.52 7.33 26.56
C MET A 35 85.80 6.20 27.56
N GLU A 36 85.92 4.95 27.12
CA GLU A 36 86.33 3.80 27.94
C GLU A 36 87.74 3.97 28.53
N GLN A 37 88.68 4.51 27.75
CA GLN A 37 90.04 4.82 28.24
C GLN A 37 90.08 6.01 29.22
N ALA A 38 89.10 6.90 29.18
CA ALA A 38 89.04 8.09 30.02
C ALA A 38 88.19 7.90 31.30
N LEU A 39 87.41 6.82 31.39
CA LEU A 39 86.57 6.50 32.53
C LEU A 39 87.31 5.56 33.51
N PRO A 40 87.28 5.82 34.83
CA PRO A 40 87.89 4.92 35.80
C PRO A 40 87.11 3.60 35.88
N GLU A 41 87.83 2.46 35.93
CA GLU A 41 87.30 1.08 35.87
C GLU A 41 86.18 0.76 36.89
N SER A 42 86.00 1.59 37.92
CA SER A 42 85.06 1.37 39.03
C SER A 42 83.79 2.25 39.00
N GLY A 43 83.47 2.95 37.90
CA GLY A 43 82.53 4.09 37.98
C GLY A 43 81.07 3.92 37.53
N MET A 44 80.75 3.17 36.48
CA MET A 44 79.50 3.41 35.73
C MET A 44 78.84 2.16 35.10
N PRO A 45 78.50 1.10 35.86
CA PRO A 45 77.96 -0.16 35.32
C PRO A 45 76.66 0.00 34.52
N HIS A 46 75.82 0.99 34.83
CA HIS A 46 74.58 1.26 34.10
C HIS A 46 74.78 1.99 32.76
N LEU A 47 75.88 2.74 32.61
CA LEU A 47 76.22 3.37 31.34
C LEU A 47 76.87 2.36 30.39
N THR A 48 77.77 1.53 30.92
CA THR A 48 78.36 0.40 30.18
C THR A 48 77.29 -0.60 29.74
N SER A 49 76.30 -0.91 30.58
CA SER A 49 75.17 -1.79 30.22
C SER A 49 74.28 -1.24 29.09
N LYS A 50 74.12 0.09 28.97
CA LYS A 50 73.33 0.70 27.88
C LYS A 50 74.15 0.91 26.60
N LEU A 51 75.48 1.01 26.72
CA LEU A 51 76.43 1.06 25.60
C LEU A 51 76.81 -0.33 25.07
N ALA A 52 76.62 -1.39 25.87
CA ALA A 52 76.82 -2.79 25.50
C ALA A 52 75.74 -3.35 24.55
N VAL A 53 74.90 -2.49 23.96
CA VAL A 53 74.02 -2.90 22.86
C VAL A 53 74.88 -2.92 21.60
N VAL A 54 75.26 -4.13 21.20
CA VAL A 54 76.19 -4.51 20.12
C VAL A 54 77.68 -4.45 20.51
N ALA A 55 78.04 -4.98 21.68
CA ALA A 55 79.21 -5.86 21.66
C ALA A 55 78.79 -7.07 20.83
N ALA A 56 79.25 -7.15 19.57
CA ALA A 56 79.02 -8.31 18.74
C ALA A 56 79.43 -9.55 19.54
N ASN A 57 78.51 -10.51 19.66
CA ASN A 57 78.76 -11.76 20.38
C ASN A 57 80.09 -12.32 19.85
N PRO A 58 81.17 -12.39 20.66
CA PRO A 58 82.48 -12.77 20.13
C PRO A 58 82.49 -14.21 19.62
N GLU A 59 81.56 -15.06 20.09
CA GLU A 59 81.32 -16.40 19.54
C GLU A 59 80.66 -16.39 18.16
N ARG A 60 79.86 -15.36 17.85
CA ARG A 60 79.36 -15.16 16.48
C ARG A 60 80.41 -14.53 15.58
N ASP A 61 81.38 -13.78 16.11
CA ASP A 61 82.47 -13.19 15.32
C ASP A 61 83.67 -14.11 15.06
N SER A 62 83.72 -15.28 15.70
CA SER A 62 84.65 -16.35 15.33
C SER A 62 84.16 -17.22 14.17
N LEU A 63 82.90 -17.08 13.76
CA LEU A 63 82.37 -17.76 12.59
C LEU A 63 82.93 -17.11 11.33
N THR A 64 83.42 -17.95 10.42
CA THR A 64 83.76 -17.51 9.08
C THR A 64 82.53 -16.88 8.42
N LEU A 65 82.77 -15.94 7.51
CA LEU A 65 81.69 -15.29 6.77
C LEU A 65 80.79 -16.32 6.05
N GLU A 66 81.38 -17.42 5.62
CA GLU A 66 80.71 -18.57 4.98
C GLU A 66 79.73 -19.28 5.92
N GLU A 67 80.12 -19.54 7.18
CA GLU A 67 79.25 -20.14 8.19
C GLU A 67 78.06 -19.23 8.55
N LYS A 68 78.27 -17.90 8.64
CA LYS A 68 77.17 -16.93 8.86
C LYS A 68 76.19 -16.92 7.70
N PHE A 69 76.68 -16.99 6.47
CA PHE A 69 75.82 -17.08 5.29
C PHE A 69 75.05 -18.39 5.25
N GLN A 70 75.69 -19.50 5.63
CA GLN A 70 75.04 -20.81 5.69
C GLN A 70 73.94 -20.84 6.77
N GLU A 71 74.18 -20.32 7.98
CA GLU A 71 73.17 -20.24 9.04
C GLU A 71 71.94 -19.41 8.60
N ILE A 72 72.17 -18.27 7.95
CA ILE A 72 71.09 -17.41 7.44
C ILE A 72 70.34 -18.11 6.29
N TYR A 73 71.06 -18.82 5.41
CA TYR A 73 70.47 -19.58 4.31
C TYR A 73 69.59 -20.73 4.82
N ASP A 74 70.08 -21.49 5.80
CA ASP A 74 69.36 -22.60 6.42
C ASP A 74 68.10 -22.09 7.14
N LEU A 75 68.22 -21.01 7.90
CA LEU A 75 67.07 -20.35 8.54
C LEU A 75 66.06 -19.82 7.52
N GLY A 76 66.53 -19.23 6.41
CA GLY A 76 65.71 -18.77 5.30
C GLY A 76 64.95 -19.92 4.62
N THR A 77 65.60 -21.07 4.48
CA THR A 77 65.01 -22.27 3.89
C THR A 77 63.94 -22.85 4.82
N GLU A 78 64.24 -23.04 6.11
CA GLU A 78 63.29 -23.56 7.09
C GLU A 78 62.07 -22.65 7.27
N THR A 79 62.26 -21.33 7.26
CA THR A 79 61.15 -20.36 7.34
C THR A 79 60.29 -20.40 6.08
N THR A 80 60.89 -20.57 4.90
CA THR A 80 60.17 -20.72 3.63
C THR A 80 59.33 -22.00 3.60
N GLU A 81 59.90 -23.13 4.03
CA GLU A 81 59.18 -24.41 4.11
C GLU A 81 57.99 -24.33 5.08
N ARG A 82 58.18 -23.72 6.26
CA ARG A 82 57.08 -23.50 7.21
C ARG A 82 56.00 -22.59 6.64
N MET A 83 56.37 -21.55 5.90
CA MET A 83 55.41 -20.69 5.21
C MET A 83 54.64 -21.46 4.13
N GLU A 84 55.29 -22.34 3.37
CA GLU A 84 54.66 -23.13 2.32
C GLU A 84 53.65 -24.15 2.90
N ILE A 85 53.98 -24.79 4.02
CA ILE A 85 53.04 -25.64 4.77
C ILE A 85 51.84 -24.81 5.26
N THR A 86 52.08 -23.62 5.81
CA THR A 86 50.99 -22.75 6.30
C THR A 86 50.10 -22.27 5.15
N LYS A 87 50.68 -21.88 4.02
CA LYS A 87 49.98 -21.50 2.79
C LYS A 87 49.07 -22.62 2.32
N THR A 88 49.60 -23.83 2.14
CA THR A 88 48.80 -24.97 1.67
C THR A 88 47.67 -25.34 2.64
N ARG A 89 47.90 -25.21 3.95
CA ARG A 89 46.85 -25.40 4.97
C ARG A 89 45.74 -24.35 4.84
N VAL A 90 46.09 -23.08 4.70
CA VAL A 90 45.12 -21.98 4.54
C VAL A 90 44.34 -22.13 3.23
N GLU A 91 45.00 -22.49 2.13
CA GLU A 91 44.34 -22.74 0.85
C GLU A 91 43.33 -23.89 0.93
N LYS A 92 43.66 -24.99 1.62
CA LYS A 92 42.72 -26.10 1.85
C LYS A 92 41.50 -25.65 2.65
N GLU A 93 41.72 -24.90 3.72
CA GLU A 93 40.62 -24.38 4.54
C GLU A 93 39.76 -23.36 3.79
N LEU A 94 40.37 -22.53 2.93
CA LEU A 94 39.64 -21.59 2.08
C LEU A 94 38.74 -22.33 1.07
N ARG A 95 39.26 -23.37 0.40
CA ARG A 95 38.47 -24.21 -0.51
C ARG A 95 37.30 -24.86 0.22
N ARG A 96 37.56 -25.48 1.37
CA ARG A 96 36.51 -26.10 2.21
C ARG A 96 35.42 -25.12 2.62
N ARG A 97 35.80 -23.90 3.04
CA ARG A 97 34.81 -22.85 3.39
C ARG A 97 34.02 -22.37 2.17
N SER A 98 34.67 -22.26 1.02
CA SER A 98 34.00 -21.90 -0.23
C SER A 98 32.98 -22.96 -0.66
N GLU A 99 33.35 -24.24 -0.58
CA GLU A 99 32.46 -25.37 -0.88
C GLU A 99 31.25 -25.37 0.06
N ASN A 100 31.48 -25.27 1.38
CA ASN A 100 30.41 -25.18 2.36
C ASN A 100 29.46 -24.00 2.11
N PHE A 101 29.99 -22.84 1.69
CA PHE A 101 29.16 -21.69 1.36
C PHE A 101 28.32 -21.95 0.11
N CYS A 102 28.92 -22.54 -0.94
CA CYS A 102 28.19 -22.92 -2.15
C CYS A 102 27.06 -23.91 -1.84
N ASP A 103 27.30 -24.90 -0.99
CA ASP A 103 26.29 -25.90 -0.61
C ASP A 103 25.17 -25.29 0.24
N LEU A 104 25.52 -24.39 1.18
CA LEU A 104 24.53 -23.65 1.96
C LEU A 104 23.62 -22.79 1.06
N VAL A 105 24.21 -22.06 0.10
CA VAL A 105 23.45 -21.24 -0.84
C VAL A 105 22.55 -22.11 -1.72
N LYS A 106 23.05 -23.26 -2.19
CA LYS A 106 22.23 -24.22 -2.96
C LYS A 106 21.06 -24.74 -2.14
N SER A 107 21.30 -25.23 -0.91
CA SER A 107 20.25 -25.72 -0.01
C SER A 107 19.19 -24.65 0.21
N ARG A 108 19.59 -23.43 0.59
CA ARG A 108 18.66 -22.32 0.81
C ARG A 108 17.88 -21.95 -0.45
N ASN A 109 18.51 -21.95 -1.62
CA ASN A 109 17.82 -21.67 -2.88
C ASN A 109 16.79 -22.75 -3.20
N THR A 110 17.10 -24.02 -2.94
CA THR A 110 16.13 -25.13 -3.07
C THR A 110 14.95 -24.93 -2.13
N ASP A 111 15.20 -24.65 -0.85
CA ASP A 111 14.13 -24.43 0.14
C ASP A 111 13.22 -23.27 -0.28
N ILE A 112 13.80 -22.16 -0.75
CA ILE A 112 13.05 -21.01 -1.26
C ILE A 112 12.22 -21.38 -2.49
N GLN A 113 12.77 -22.15 -3.42
CA GLN A 113 12.05 -22.61 -4.61
C GLN A 113 10.88 -23.54 -4.24
N GLU A 114 11.06 -24.42 -3.26
CA GLU A 114 10.01 -25.31 -2.76
C GLU A 114 8.89 -24.53 -2.06
N GLU A 115 9.20 -23.50 -1.28
CA GLU A 115 8.21 -22.60 -0.69
C GLU A 115 7.43 -21.83 -1.75
N TYR A 116 8.10 -21.28 -2.77
CA TYR A 116 7.42 -20.62 -3.89
C TYR A 116 6.51 -21.58 -4.66
N ALA A 117 6.97 -22.81 -4.92
CA ALA A 117 6.16 -23.82 -5.59
C ALA A 117 4.92 -24.22 -4.75
N ARG A 118 5.06 -24.33 -3.43
CA ARG A 118 3.93 -24.56 -2.52
C ARG A 118 2.93 -23.43 -2.54
N MET A 119 3.39 -22.18 -2.46
CA MET A 119 2.52 -21.00 -2.47
C MET A 119 1.78 -20.83 -3.79
N LEU A 120 2.44 -21.08 -4.92
CA LEU A 120 1.79 -21.08 -6.24
C LEU A 120 0.70 -22.15 -6.33
N LYS A 121 0.98 -23.35 -5.84
CA LYS A 121 -0.02 -24.42 -5.80
C LYS A 121 -1.21 -24.07 -4.92
N GLU A 122 -0.99 -23.45 -3.76
CA GLU A 122 -2.07 -23.01 -2.89
C GLU A 122 -2.95 -21.95 -3.57
N LEU A 123 -2.36 -21.03 -4.34
CA LEU A 123 -3.12 -20.06 -5.13
C LEU A 123 -3.92 -20.74 -6.26
N ASP A 124 -3.33 -21.73 -6.95
CA ASP A 124 -4.03 -22.51 -7.96
C ASP A 124 -5.21 -23.28 -7.35
N ASP A 125 -5.02 -23.94 -6.20
CA ASP A 125 -6.07 -24.66 -5.46
C ASP A 125 -7.21 -23.70 -5.04
N GLN A 126 -6.88 -22.48 -4.58
CA GLN A 126 -7.88 -21.45 -4.25
C GLN A 126 -8.64 -20.97 -5.49
N ALA A 127 -7.96 -20.79 -6.62
CA ALA A 127 -8.60 -20.40 -7.87
C ALA A 127 -9.56 -21.50 -8.35
N GLU A 128 -9.16 -22.78 -8.28
CA GLU A 128 -10.03 -23.91 -8.62
C GLU A 128 -11.26 -24.01 -7.72
N LEU A 129 -11.12 -23.73 -6.41
CA LEU A 129 -12.25 -23.69 -5.48
C LEU A 129 -13.23 -22.57 -5.85
N LEU A 130 -12.74 -21.36 -6.12
CA LEU A 130 -13.59 -20.23 -6.53
C LEU A 130 -14.28 -20.51 -7.87
N ASP A 131 -13.58 -21.10 -8.84
CA ASP A 131 -14.15 -21.50 -10.13
C ASP A 131 -15.28 -22.53 -9.98
N GLN A 132 -15.25 -23.36 -8.93
CA GLN A 132 -16.34 -24.29 -8.60
C GLN A 132 -17.48 -23.65 -7.80
N GLU A 133 -17.19 -22.69 -6.93
CA GLU A 133 -18.20 -22.04 -6.07
C GLU A 133 -19.01 -20.97 -6.81
N ILE A 134 -18.37 -20.15 -7.65
CA ILE A 134 -19.03 -19.10 -8.45
C ILE A 134 -20.22 -19.64 -9.27
N PRO A 135 -20.10 -20.72 -10.07
CA PRO A 135 -21.24 -21.24 -10.83
C PRO A 135 -22.32 -21.81 -9.91
N LYS A 136 -21.96 -22.49 -8.82
CA LYS A 136 -22.93 -23.03 -7.85
C LYS A 136 -23.77 -21.92 -7.21
N GLU A 137 -23.13 -20.82 -6.81
CA GLU A 137 -23.85 -19.68 -6.22
C GLU A 137 -24.70 -18.94 -7.27
N LYS A 138 -24.22 -18.82 -8.51
CA LYS A 138 -25.02 -18.29 -9.63
C LYS A 138 -26.27 -19.13 -9.89
N GLU A 139 -26.14 -20.46 -9.91
CA GLU A 139 -27.27 -21.38 -10.07
C GLU A 139 -28.25 -21.29 -8.88
N ALA A 140 -27.73 -21.26 -7.65
CA ALA A 140 -28.55 -21.10 -6.45
C ALA A 140 -29.31 -19.76 -6.46
N ALA A 141 -28.65 -18.66 -6.82
CA ALA A 141 -29.27 -17.36 -6.96
C ALA A 141 -30.36 -17.34 -8.05
N ALA A 142 -30.10 -17.97 -9.21
CA ALA A 142 -31.09 -18.11 -10.27
C ALA A 142 -32.31 -18.92 -9.82
N LEU A 143 -32.11 -20.02 -9.08
CA LEU A 143 -33.19 -20.83 -8.50
C LEU A 143 -34.01 -20.03 -7.49
N ARG A 144 -33.36 -19.28 -6.59
CA ARG A 144 -34.04 -18.39 -5.63
C ARG A 144 -34.86 -17.32 -6.35
N ALA A 145 -34.32 -16.71 -7.40
CA ALA A 145 -35.02 -15.71 -8.21
C ALA A 145 -36.23 -16.30 -8.95
N LYS A 146 -36.09 -17.51 -9.51
CA LYS A 146 -37.19 -18.23 -10.16
C LYS A 146 -38.32 -18.52 -9.17
N ARG A 147 -38.00 -19.06 -7.99
CA ARG A 147 -38.98 -19.34 -6.93
C ARG A 147 -39.75 -18.08 -6.51
N ARG A 148 -39.06 -16.95 -6.30
CA ARG A 148 -39.70 -15.67 -5.97
C ARG A 148 -40.68 -15.21 -7.06
N ARG A 149 -40.35 -15.43 -8.34
CA ARG A 149 -41.25 -15.10 -9.47
C ARG A 149 -42.47 -16.00 -9.52
N GLU A 150 -42.28 -17.30 -9.29
CA GLU A 150 -43.38 -18.29 -9.24
C GLU A 150 -44.35 -17.97 -8.09
N GLU A 151 -43.84 -17.73 -6.88
CA GLU A 151 -44.67 -17.32 -5.74
C GLU A 151 -45.44 -16.01 -5.99
N ALA A 152 -44.81 -15.04 -6.67
CA ALA A 152 -45.47 -13.77 -7.00
C ALA A 152 -46.59 -13.96 -8.04
N LEU A 153 -46.41 -14.87 -9.00
CA LEU A 153 -47.44 -15.22 -9.98
C LEU A 153 -48.61 -15.94 -9.31
N GLU A 154 -48.33 -16.89 -8.40
CA GLU A 154 -49.35 -17.60 -7.64
C GLU A 154 -50.17 -16.64 -6.76
N ARG A 155 -49.51 -15.73 -6.01
CA ARG A 155 -50.20 -14.68 -5.25
C ARG A 155 -51.11 -13.82 -6.13
N LYS A 156 -50.66 -13.47 -7.34
CA LYS A 156 -51.47 -12.71 -8.31
C LYS A 156 -52.66 -13.51 -8.82
N SER A 157 -52.51 -14.81 -9.10
CA SER A 157 -53.63 -15.63 -9.55
C SER A 157 -54.67 -15.82 -8.46
N SER A 158 -54.24 -16.10 -7.22
CA SER A 158 -55.16 -16.26 -6.08
C SER A 158 -55.90 -14.95 -5.79
N LYS A 159 -55.20 -13.81 -5.83
CA LYS A 159 -55.86 -12.49 -5.70
C LYS A 159 -56.88 -12.24 -6.81
N LYS A 160 -56.55 -12.61 -8.05
CA LYS A 160 -57.49 -12.47 -9.17
C LYS A 160 -58.72 -13.36 -9.00
N GLN A 161 -58.55 -14.61 -8.55
CA GLN A 161 -59.67 -15.50 -8.26
C GLN A 161 -60.60 -14.93 -7.18
N HIS A 162 -60.04 -14.46 -6.06
CA HIS A 162 -60.81 -13.81 -5.00
C HIS A 162 -61.62 -12.61 -5.52
N LEU A 163 -61.00 -11.74 -6.32
CA LEU A 163 -61.70 -10.58 -6.90
C LEU A 163 -62.82 -10.98 -7.88
N VAL A 164 -62.66 -12.09 -8.60
CA VAL A 164 -63.71 -12.62 -9.49
C VAL A 164 -64.88 -13.16 -8.68
N GLU A 165 -64.61 -13.90 -7.60
CA GLU A 165 -65.64 -14.41 -6.67
C GLU A 165 -66.40 -13.26 -6.00
N GLU A 166 -65.68 -12.27 -5.48
CA GLU A 166 -66.25 -11.06 -4.86
C GLU A 166 -67.10 -10.26 -5.85
N ARG A 167 -66.63 -10.10 -7.10
CA ARG A 167 -67.41 -9.45 -8.16
C ARG A 167 -68.69 -10.23 -8.48
N ALA A 168 -68.63 -11.56 -8.51
CA ALA A 168 -69.81 -12.38 -8.76
C ALA A 168 -70.84 -12.25 -7.63
N LEU A 169 -70.38 -12.22 -6.38
CA LEU A 169 -71.22 -11.99 -5.20
C LEU A 169 -71.90 -10.62 -5.25
N LEU A 170 -71.12 -9.54 -5.44
CA LEU A 170 -71.64 -8.17 -5.53
C LEU A 170 -72.62 -8.01 -6.69
N LYS A 171 -72.37 -8.68 -7.83
CA LYS A 171 -73.31 -8.68 -8.95
C LYS A 171 -74.62 -9.36 -8.57
N GLY A 172 -74.57 -10.49 -7.87
CA GLY A 172 -75.77 -11.17 -7.38
C GLY A 172 -76.61 -10.27 -6.47
N GLN A 173 -75.96 -9.57 -5.52
CA GLN A 173 -76.63 -8.61 -4.64
C GLN A 173 -77.22 -7.43 -5.42
N LEU A 174 -76.50 -6.90 -6.41
CA LEU A 174 -77.00 -5.82 -7.25
C LEU A 174 -78.25 -6.25 -8.05
N ASP A 175 -78.23 -7.46 -8.62
CA ASP A 175 -79.37 -8.00 -9.36
C ASP A 175 -80.59 -8.21 -8.43
N GLU A 176 -80.37 -8.63 -7.19
CA GLU A 176 -81.40 -8.76 -6.15
C GLU A 176 -82.00 -7.41 -5.76
N TYR A 177 -81.17 -6.41 -5.42
CA TYR A 177 -81.65 -5.04 -5.13
C TYR A 177 -82.34 -4.39 -6.33
N THR A 178 -81.86 -4.65 -7.55
CA THR A 178 -82.51 -4.15 -8.76
C THR A 178 -83.91 -4.74 -8.93
N LEU A 179 -84.09 -6.00 -8.57
CA LEU A 179 -85.39 -6.67 -8.61
C LEU A 179 -86.33 -6.13 -7.52
N GLU A 180 -85.83 -5.92 -6.31
CA GLU A 180 -86.57 -5.30 -5.21
C GLU A 180 -87.01 -3.87 -5.55
N ILE A 181 -86.13 -3.04 -6.12
CA ILE A 181 -86.48 -1.69 -6.57
C ILE A 181 -87.60 -1.73 -7.62
N ARG A 182 -87.54 -2.66 -8.58
CA ARG A 182 -88.61 -2.79 -9.58
C ARG A 182 -89.94 -3.18 -8.95
N GLN A 183 -89.93 -4.12 -8.02
CA GLN A 183 -91.13 -4.51 -7.28
C GLN A 183 -91.71 -3.33 -6.49
N LEU A 184 -90.86 -2.58 -5.79
CA LEU A 184 -91.26 -1.39 -5.07
C LEU A 184 -91.82 -0.31 -6.01
N GLN A 185 -91.21 -0.08 -7.17
CA GLN A 185 -91.72 0.84 -8.18
C GLN A 185 -93.10 0.42 -8.70
N GLU A 186 -93.32 -0.88 -8.89
CA GLU A 186 -94.61 -1.44 -9.30
C GLU A 186 -95.67 -1.24 -8.21
N VAL A 187 -95.32 -1.51 -6.95
CA VAL A 187 -96.17 -1.22 -5.79
C VAL A 187 -96.46 0.28 -5.67
N PHE A 188 -95.46 1.14 -5.83
CA PHE A 188 -95.64 2.60 -5.82
C PHE A 188 -96.57 3.05 -6.94
N ALA A 189 -96.43 2.53 -8.16
CA ALA A 189 -97.33 2.84 -9.26
C ALA A 189 -98.76 2.40 -8.97
N THR A 190 -98.97 1.21 -8.39
CA THR A 190 -100.31 0.78 -7.96
C THR A 190 -100.89 1.67 -6.86
N LEU A 191 -100.06 2.09 -5.89
CA LEU A 191 -100.47 2.99 -4.82
C LEU A 191 -100.76 4.41 -5.32
N GLU A 192 -100.05 4.91 -6.34
CA GLU A 192 -100.37 6.19 -7.00
C GLU A 192 -101.69 6.11 -7.77
N GLU A 193 -101.99 4.99 -8.43
CA GLU A 193 -103.30 4.75 -9.05
C GLU A 193 -104.42 4.63 -8.02
N GLU A 194 -104.17 3.97 -6.88
CA GLU A 194 -105.13 3.82 -5.77
C GLU A 194 -105.32 5.13 -4.97
N ASN A 195 -104.27 5.95 -4.82
CA ASN A 195 -104.32 7.24 -4.13
C ASN A 195 -104.69 8.43 -5.02
N GLY A 196 -105.08 8.18 -6.28
CA GLY A 196 -105.61 9.20 -7.19
C GLY A 196 -106.86 9.93 -6.70
N ASP A 197 -107.39 9.61 -5.50
CA ASP A 197 -108.55 10.27 -4.90
C ASP A 197 -108.47 10.52 -3.38
N PHE A 198 -107.28 10.52 -2.76
CA PHE A 198 -107.15 10.88 -1.34
C PHE A 198 -106.30 12.15 -1.13
N THR A 199 -107.05 13.26 -1.11
CA THR A 199 -106.96 14.40 -0.20
C THR A 199 -105.58 14.89 0.27
N ASP A 200 -105.30 16.12 -0.17
CA ASP A 200 -104.92 17.25 0.69
C ASP A 200 -104.96 16.92 2.19
N ASP A 201 -103.81 16.94 2.87
CA ASP A 201 -103.83 17.43 4.23
C ASP A 201 -102.52 18.02 4.71
N THR A 202 -102.69 19.22 5.24
CA THR A 202 -101.75 20.05 5.95
C THR A 202 -100.84 19.27 6.91
N GLN A 203 -99.57 19.08 6.53
CA GLN A 203 -98.54 18.61 7.47
C GLN A 203 -98.41 19.58 8.64
N SER A 204 -98.79 19.11 9.84
CA SER A 204 -98.57 19.81 11.10
C SER A 204 -97.07 20.11 11.28
N ALA A 205 -96.75 21.24 11.91
CA ALA A 205 -95.38 21.70 12.13
C ALA A 205 -94.48 20.67 12.87
N GLU A 206 -95.07 19.71 13.59
CA GLU A 206 -94.36 18.61 14.25
C GLU A 206 -93.80 17.57 13.26
N GLU A 207 -94.50 17.24 12.18
CA GLU A 207 -93.98 16.30 11.18
C GLU A 207 -92.83 16.88 10.37
N ARG A 208 -92.84 18.21 10.13
CA ARG A 208 -91.69 18.88 9.50
C ARG A 208 -90.46 18.84 10.40
N ARG A 209 -90.63 19.02 11.71
CA ARG A 209 -89.53 18.90 12.68
C ARG A 209 -88.98 17.48 12.73
N GLN A 210 -89.84 16.47 12.75
CA GLN A 210 -89.39 15.08 12.73
C GLN A 210 -88.60 14.74 11.47
N ARG A 211 -89.00 15.22 10.28
CA ARG A 211 -88.22 15.05 9.05
C ARG A 211 -86.92 15.85 9.01
N GLU A 212 -86.86 16.98 9.71
CA GLU A 212 -85.62 17.74 9.87
C GLU A 212 -84.66 17.05 10.84
N GLU A 213 -85.17 16.50 11.95
CA GLU A 213 -84.40 15.66 12.89
C GLU A 213 -83.89 14.39 12.20
N GLU A 214 -84.71 13.74 11.38
CA GLU A 214 -84.32 12.53 10.64
C GLU A 214 -83.26 12.85 9.55
N ARG A 215 -83.37 14.00 8.87
CA ARG A 215 -82.32 14.47 7.95
C ARG A 215 -81.01 14.78 8.67
N ALA A 216 -81.08 15.46 9.82
CA ALA A 216 -79.90 15.75 10.63
C ALA A 216 -79.26 14.46 11.17
N GLN A 217 -80.07 13.46 11.52
CA GLN A 217 -79.58 12.15 11.95
C GLN A 217 -78.89 11.40 10.79
N ASN A 218 -79.43 11.48 9.58
CA ASN A 218 -78.82 10.89 8.39
C ASN A 218 -77.50 11.56 8.02
N GLU A 219 -77.43 12.90 8.05
CA GLU A 219 -76.17 13.64 7.88
C GLU A 219 -75.14 13.25 8.94
N PHE A 220 -75.57 13.05 10.19
CA PHE A 220 -74.69 12.61 11.26
C PHE A 220 -74.11 11.21 11.02
N VAL A 221 -74.92 10.28 10.49
CA VAL A 221 -74.48 8.93 10.11
C VAL A 221 -73.50 8.98 8.93
N GLU A 222 -73.76 9.80 7.91
CA GLU A 222 -72.84 10.00 6.78
C GLU A 222 -71.49 10.55 7.24
N ILE A 223 -71.49 11.57 8.09
CA ILE A 223 -70.26 12.15 8.66
C ILE A 223 -69.52 11.12 9.52
N GLN A 224 -70.23 10.28 10.29
CA GLN A 224 -69.58 9.19 11.04
C GLN A 224 -68.90 8.16 10.12
N GLN A 225 -69.54 7.79 9.02
CA GLN A 225 -68.95 6.88 8.03
C GLN A 225 -67.73 7.51 7.35
N GLU A 226 -67.78 8.80 7.03
CA GLU A 226 -66.64 9.53 6.47
C GLU A 226 -65.46 9.57 7.45
N ILE A 227 -65.70 9.82 8.74
CA ILE A 227 -64.67 9.79 9.78
C ILE A 227 -64.01 8.40 9.88
N VAL A 228 -64.78 7.32 9.77
CA VAL A 228 -64.25 5.96 9.78
C VAL A 228 -63.35 5.72 8.57
N LEU A 229 -63.81 6.09 7.37
CA LEU A 229 -63.01 5.98 6.14
C LEU A 229 -61.72 6.79 6.22
N LEU A 230 -61.77 8.02 6.75
CA LEU A 230 -60.58 8.85 6.94
C LEU A 230 -59.59 8.23 7.93
N LYS A 231 -60.07 7.62 9.02
CA LYS A 231 -59.21 6.89 9.97
C LYS A 231 -58.60 5.65 9.34
N GLU A 232 -59.34 4.91 8.52
CA GLU A 232 -58.85 3.74 7.80
C GLU A 232 -57.79 4.13 6.75
N VAL A 233 -58.01 5.21 6.01
CA VAL A 233 -57.01 5.77 5.08
C VAL A 233 -55.77 6.22 5.84
N GLN A 234 -55.91 6.94 6.96
CA GLN A 234 -54.78 7.36 7.78
C GLN A 234 -53.99 6.13 8.28
N LYS A 235 -54.67 5.10 8.77
CA LYS A 235 -54.05 3.84 9.21
C LYS A 235 -53.34 3.11 8.06
N ALA A 236 -53.97 3.01 6.90
CA ALA A 236 -53.36 2.39 5.71
C ALA A 236 -52.13 3.16 5.21
N THR A 237 -52.15 4.49 5.31
CA THR A 237 -51.00 5.35 4.97
C THR A 237 -49.86 5.13 5.97
N MET A 238 -50.16 5.05 7.27
CA MET A 238 -49.19 4.78 8.32
C MET A 238 -48.58 3.38 8.20
N GLU A 239 -49.39 2.35 7.92
CA GLU A 239 -48.93 0.98 7.66
C GLU A 239 -48.10 0.86 6.37
N LYS A 240 -48.39 1.66 5.33
CA LYS A 240 -47.56 1.73 4.11
C LYS A 240 -46.20 2.36 4.38
N ILE A 241 -46.14 3.40 5.22
CA ILE A 241 -44.89 4.04 5.64
C ILE A 241 -44.04 3.04 6.45
N ASP A 242 -44.65 2.19 7.27
CA ASP A 242 -43.94 1.13 8.00
C ASP A 242 -43.51 -0.04 7.09
N ARG A 243 -44.32 -0.43 6.10
CA ARG A 243 -44.01 -1.54 5.17
C ARG A 243 -43.02 -1.19 4.06
N GLN A 244 -43.00 0.06 3.60
CA GLN A 244 -41.96 0.62 2.74
C GLN A 244 -41.12 1.58 3.58
N SER A 245 -40.46 1.06 4.61
CA SER A 245 -39.55 1.87 5.41
C SER A 245 -38.35 2.26 4.55
N LEU A 246 -38.52 3.31 3.75
CA LEU A 246 -37.47 4.04 3.05
C LEU A 246 -36.34 4.38 4.04
N LYS A 247 -36.69 4.58 5.32
CA LYS A 247 -35.76 4.72 6.43
C LYS A 247 -34.92 3.46 6.66
N ALA A 248 -35.51 2.25 6.66
CA ALA A 248 -34.75 1.01 6.79
C ALA A 248 -33.84 0.76 5.57
N GLN A 249 -34.29 1.09 4.36
CA GLN A 249 -33.43 1.02 3.16
C GLN A 249 -32.29 2.03 3.23
N TYR A 250 -32.56 3.28 3.64
CA TYR A 250 -31.53 4.31 3.79
C TYR A 250 -30.51 3.97 4.87
N GLU A 251 -30.93 3.40 6.00
CA GLU A 251 -30.01 2.94 7.06
C GLU A 251 -29.21 1.69 6.65
N GLU A 252 -29.69 0.90 5.69
CA GLU A 252 -28.94 -0.20 5.09
C GLU A 252 -27.86 0.32 4.13
N GLU A 253 -28.24 1.17 3.17
CA GLU A 253 -27.31 1.78 2.22
C GLU A 253 -26.24 2.60 2.94
N LYS A 254 -26.63 3.36 3.98
CA LYS A 254 -25.69 4.09 4.82
C LYS A 254 -24.68 3.16 5.51
N ARG A 255 -25.10 1.97 5.93
CA ARG A 255 -24.20 1.00 6.56
C ARG A 255 -23.23 0.41 5.55
N GLU A 256 -23.71 0.06 4.37
CA GLU A 256 -22.88 -0.45 3.27
C GLU A 256 -21.80 0.56 2.86
N VAL A 257 -22.18 1.83 2.70
CA VAL A 257 -21.23 2.91 2.39
C VAL A 257 -20.20 3.10 3.51
N LEU A 258 -20.62 3.01 4.78
CA LEU A 258 -19.69 3.12 5.91
C LEU A 258 -18.69 1.97 5.94
N GLU A 259 -19.14 0.73 5.69
CA GLU A 259 -18.28 -0.45 5.58
C GLU A 259 -17.31 -0.33 4.41
N GLU A 260 -17.75 0.16 3.25
CA GLU A 260 -16.88 0.42 2.09
C GLU A 260 -15.84 1.51 2.40
N THR A 261 -16.22 2.61 3.06
CA THR A 261 -15.26 3.64 3.47
C THR A 261 -14.23 3.10 4.45
N ALA A 262 -14.64 2.29 5.44
CA ALA A 262 -13.71 1.69 6.39
C ALA A 262 -12.76 0.70 5.71
N HIS A 263 -13.25 -0.08 4.75
CA HIS A 263 -12.41 -0.97 3.95
C HIS A 263 -11.40 -0.20 3.07
N LEU A 264 -11.82 0.89 2.44
CA LEU A 264 -10.93 1.76 1.66
C LEU A 264 -9.88 2.44 2.55
N GLU A 265 -10.25 2.90 3.74
CA GLU A 265 -9.32 3.45 4.72
C GLU A 265 -8.27 2.41 5.14
N SER A 266 -8.70 1.17 5.43
CA SER A 266 -7.79 0.06 5.73
C SER A 266 -6.82 -0.22 4.58
N LEU A 267 -7.30 -0.25 3.33
CA LEU A 267 -6.44 -0.43 2.16
C LEU A 267 -5.41 0.70 2.04
N VAL A 268 -5.80 1.95 2.31
CA VAL A 268 -4.86 3.09 2.31
C VAL A 268 -3.81 2.91 3.41
N GLU A 269 -4.20 2.48 4.60
CA GLU A 269 -3.27 2.20 5.70
C GLU A 269 -2.30 1.06 5.37
N ASP A 270 -2.76 0.02 4.67
CA ASP A 270 -1.92 -1.11 4.25
C ASP A 270 -0.95 -0.74 3.12
N PHE A 271 -1.39 0.06 2.15
CA PHE A 271 -0.57 0.45 1.00
C PHE A 271 0.36 1.63 1.30
N ALA A 272 0.03 2.53 2.24
CA ALA A 272 0.89 3.64 2.63
C ALA A 272 2.33 3.23 3.00
N PRO A 273 2.58 2.24 3.88
CA PRO A 273 3.95 1.81 4.20
C PRO A 273 4.65 1.17 2.99
N GLN A 274 3.92 0.46 2.12
CA GLN A 274 4.49 -0.14 0.92
C GLN A 274 4.91 0.92 -0.10
N ILE A 275 4.08 1.95 -0.31
CA ILE A 275 4.38 3.10 -1.17
C ILE A 275 5.59 3.86 -0.61
N ASN A 276 5.64 4.10 0.70
CA ASN A 276 6.77 4.77 1.34
C ASN A 276 8.07 3.97 1.21
N SER A 277 8.02 2.65 1.47
CA SER A 277 9.16 1.74 1.32
C SER A 277 9.67 1.72 -0.14
N ASN A 278 8.76 1.61 -1.10
CA ASN A 278 9.09 1.66 -2.52
C ASN A 278 9.67 3.03 -2.93
N GLY A 279 9.15 4.13 -2.38
CA GLY A 279 9.67 5.47 -2.58
C GLY A 279 11.11 5.62 -2.10
N VAL A 280 11.42 5.16 -0.88
CA VAL A 280 12.78 5.15 -0.33
C VAL A 280 13.71 4.30 -1.19
N ARG A 281 13.26 3.12 -1.62
CA ARG A 281 14.02 2.23 -2.51
C ARG A 281 14.30 2.91 -3.85
N LEU A 282 13.31 3.57 -4.45
CA LEU A 282 13.46 4.29 -5.70
C LEU A 282 14.47 5.44 -5.57
N HIS A 283 14.40 6.24 -4.50
CA HIS A 283 15.40 7.29 -4.23
C HIS A 283 16.84 6.73 -4.15
N SER A 284 17.02 5.55 -3.54
CA SER A 284 18.31 4.86 -3.48
C SER A 284 18.78 4.42 -4.87
N LEU A 285 17.89 3.80 -5.65
CA LEU A 285 18.18 3.32 -7.01
C LEU A 285 18.54 4.46 -7.97
N LEU A 286 17.85 5.60 -7.88
CA LEU A 286 18.16 6.80 -8.68
C LEU A 286 19.58 7.31 -8.42
N ARG A 287 20.11 7.11 -7.21
CA ARG A 287 21.47 7.50 -6.85
C ARG A 287 22.53 6.50 -7.32
N THR A 288 22.23 5.20 -7.29
CA THR A 288 23.21 4.13 -7.58
C THR A 288 23.28 3.75 -9.06
N LEU A 289 22.18 3.86 -9.80
CA LEU A 289 22.13 3.48 -11.22
C LEU A 289 22.44 4.63 -12.19
N ALA A 290 22.64 5.85 -11.67
CA ALA A 290 23.02 6.98 -12.48
C ALA A 290 24.45 6.84 -13.04
N HIS A 291 24.67 7.37 -14.24
CA HIS A 291 25.97 7.36 -14.92
C HIS A 291 27.09 8.01 -14.09
N THR A 292 26.77 9.02 -13.28
CA THR A 292 27.69 9.62 -12.32
C THR A 292 26.99 9.92 -10.99
N PRO A 293 27.72 9.99 -9.87
CA PRO A 293 27.14 10.33 -8.56
C PRO A 293 26.47 11.72 -8.53
N GLY A 294 26.99 12.67 -9.31
CA GLY A 294 26.42 14.02 -9.46
C GLY A 294 25.04 13.99 -10.11
N ILE A 295 24.91 13.27 -11.24
CA ILE A 295 23.63 13.09 -11.95
C ILE A 295 22.62 12.38 -11.04
N GLY A 296 23.03 11.32 -10.35
CA GLY A 296 22.14 10.60 -9.42
C GLY A 296 21.60 11.48 -8.30
N THR A 297 22.43 12.37 -7.75
CA THR A 297 22.02 13.35 -6.72
C THR A 297 21.00 14.35 -7.27
N LEU A 298 21.19 14.84 -8.49
CA LEU A 298 20.25 15.75 -9.16
C LEU A 298 18.92 15.05 -9.48
N MET A 299 18.96 13.79 -9.94
CA MET A 299 17.77 12.97 -10.19
C MET A 299 16.96 12.74 -8.91
N THR A 300 17.62 12.36 -7.81
CA THR A 300 16.96 12.19 -6.51
C THR A 300 16.33 13.50 -6.03
N ARG A 301 17.03 14.64 -6.18
CA ARG A 301 16.54 15.96 -5.75
C ARG A 301 15.31 16.39 -6.55
N LEU A 302 15.35 16.28 -7.88
CA LEU A 302 14.23 16.64 -8.75
C LEU A 302 13.01 15.75 -8.47
N PHE A 303 13.23 14.43 -8.35
CA PHE A 303 12.16 13.49 -8.03
C PHE A 303 11.57 13.78 -6.65
N GLN A 304 12.40 14.09 -5.64
CA GLN A 304 11.92 14.48 -4.31
C GLN A 304 11.11 15.78 -4.32
N GLN A 305 11.49 16.77 -5.12
CA GLN A 305 10.69 18.01 -5.28
C GLN A 305 9.32 17.75 -5.92
N LEU A 306 9.21 16.73 -6.77
CA LEU A 306 7.96 16.32 -7.40
C LEU A 306 7.12 15.39 -6.49
N SER A 307 7.76 14.64 -5.59
CA SER A 307 7.11 13.67 -4.70
C SER A 307 6.85 14.17 -3.27
N SER A 308 7.52 15.22 -2.80
CA SER A 308 7.30 15.78 -1.46
C SER A 308 5.98 16.52 -1.41
N ASP A 309 4.89 15.87 -1.01
CA ASP A 309 4.15 16.13 0.25
C ASP A 309 2.91 15.22 0.29
N TYR A 310 2.89 14.27 1.22
CA TYR A 310 1.67 13.73 1.80
C TYR A 310 1.72 14.03 3.30
N SER A 311 1.69 15.32 3.65
CA SER A 311 1.25 15.72 4.98
C SER A 311 -0.24 16.04 4.82
N PRO A 312 -1.14 15.29 5.47
CA PRO A 312 -2.50 15.75 5.63
C PRO A 312 -2.45 16.96 6.58
N SER A 313 -2.28 18.15 6.02
CA SER A 313 -2.50 19.39 6.77
C SER A 313 -4.02 19.55 6.90
N PRO A 314 -4.59 19.55 8.12
CA PRO A 314 -6.04 19.59 8.33
C PRO A 314 -6.59 21.02 8.29
N SER A 315 -6.13 21.86 7.36
CA SER A 315 -6.58 23.25 7.30
C SER A 315 -6.45 23.84 5.90
N SER A 316 -7.42 23.54 5.03
CA SER A 316 -7.83 24.37 3.88
C SER A 316 -8.86 23.59 3.06
N THR A 317 -10.13 23.65 3.47
CA THR A 317 -11.26 23.21 2.66
C THR A 317 -11.53 24.32 1.64
N ASP A 318 -10.99 24.23 0.41
CA ASP A 318 -11.54 24.87 -0.82
C ASP A 318 -10.64 24.83 -2.08
N VAL A 319 -9.59 23.99 -2.13
CA VAL A 319 -8.82 23.81 -3.38
C VAL A 319 -8.95 22.36 -3.86
N PRO A 320 -9.46 22.11 -5.08
CA PRO A 320 -9.49 20.75 -5.61
C PRO A 320 -8.04 20.24 -5.69
N PRO A 321 -7.77 18.99 -5.28
CA PRO A 321 -6.41 18.45 -5.32
C PRO A 321 -5.98 18.41 -6.79
N THR A 322 -5.11 19.33 -7.20
CA THR A 322 -4.49 19.23 -8.51
C THR A 322 -3.49 18.08 -8.45
N PRO A 323 -3.69 16.99 -9.20
CA PRO A 323 -2.96 15.74 -8.99
C PRO A 323 -1.52 15.77 -9.50
N ARG A 324 -1.02 16.92 -9.98
CA ARG A 324 0.28 17.01 -10.68
C ARG A 324 1.10 18.18 -10.15
N LYS A 325 2.11 17.88 -9.34
CA LYS A 325 3.17 18.83 -8.98
C LYS A 325 4.04 19.11 -10.19
N THR A 326 4.32 20.39 -10.41
CA THR A 326 5.17 20.86 -11.50
C THR A 326 6.36 21.62 -10.94
N VAL A 327 7.53 21.46 -11.56
CA VAL A 327 8.75 22.21 -11.23
C VAL A 327 9.14 23.02 -12.46
N ASP A 328 9.49 24.30 -12.27
CA ASP A 328 10.04 25.12 -13.36
C ASP A 328 11.41 24.59 -13.79
N MET A 329 11.48 24.13 -15.04
CA MET A 329 12.68 23.54 -15.62
C MET A 329 13.84 24.54 -15.69
N LYS A 330 13.57 25.84 -15.93
CA LYS A 330 14.63 26.86 -15.97
C LYS A 330 15.20 27.11 -14.57
N ALA A 331 14.34 27.25 -13.58
CA ALA A 331 14.76 27.39 -12.18
C ALA A 331 15.58 26.19 -11.69
N PHE A 332 15.17 24.96 -12.03
CA PHE A 332 15.92 23.76 -11.66
C PHE A 332 17.31 23.72 -12.33
N LEU A 333 17.39 23.96 -13.64
CA LEU A 333 18.67 23.96 -14.37
C LEU A 333 19.64 25.04 -13.87
N ASN A 334 19.13 26.22 -13.50
CA ASN A 334 19.93 27.29 -12.91
C ASN A 334 20.44 26.96 -11.50
N SER A 335 19.79 26.04 -10.78
CA SER A 335 20.22 25.56 -9.46
C SER A 335 21.23 24.40 -9.51
N CYS A 336 21.51 23.87 -10.71
CA CYS A 336 22.44 22.76 -10.90
C CYS A 336 23.90 23.25 -10.95
N PRO A 337 24.87 22.46 -10.46
CA PRO A 337 26.30 22.79 -10.56
C PRO A 337 26.81 22.95 -12.01
N SER A 338 26.18 22.23 -12.95
CA SER A 338 26.41 22.32 -14.38
C SER A 338 25.08 22.17 -15.13
N PHE A 339 24.89 22.98 -16.18
CA PHE A 339 23.73 22.89 -17.06
C PHE A 339 23.66 21.52 -17.75
N GLU A 340 24.80 20.98 -18.19
CA GLU A 340 24.85 19.67 -18.85
C GLU A 340 24.45 18.53 -17.92
N GLU A 341 24.88 18.56 -16.66
CA GLU A 341 24.52 17.54 -15.68
C GLU A 341 23.03 17.62 -15.31
N GLY A 342 22.48 18.84 -15.20
CA GLY A 342 21.05 19.07 -14.98
C GLY A 342 20.19 18.57 -16.14
N SER A 343 20.60 18.84 -17.38
CA SER A 343 19.88 18.36 -18.56
C SER A 343 19.91 16.84 -18.66
N ARG A 344 21.08 16.21 -18.41
CA ARG A 344 21.20 14.74 -18.42
C ARG A 344 20.36 14.10 -17.31
N ALA A 345 20.28 14.69 -16.12
CA ALA A 345 19.42 14.20 -15.04
C ALA A 345 17.93 14.21 -15.42
N ILE A 346 17.47 15.25 -16.12
CA ILE A 346 16.09 15.33 -16.63
C ILE A 346 15.84 14.24 -17.68
N ASP A 347 16.76 14.06 -18.62
CA ASP A 347 16.60 13.06 -19.69
C ASP A 347 16.59 11.63 -19.15
N GLU A 348 17.44 11.32 -18.18
CA GLU A 348 17.42 10.00 -17.52
C GLU A 348 16.12 9.76 -16.74
N LEU A 349 15.59 10.76 -16.03
CA LEU A 349 14.29 10.63 -15.35
C LEU A 349 13.13 10.46 -16.34
N LYS A 350 13.19 11.11 -17.51
CA LYS A 350 12.21 10.89 -18.59
C LYS A 350 12.29 9.48 -19.16
N LYS A 351 13.49 8.94 -19.38
CA LYS A 351 13.69 7.55 -19.85
C LYS A 351 13.08 6.54 -18.87
N LEU A 352 13.22 6.81 -17.57
CA LEU A 352 12.61 6.01 -16.51
C LEU A 352 11.09 6.26 -16.34
N GLN A 353 10.50 7.13 -17.16
CA GLN A 353 9.08 7.53 -17.09
C GLN A 353 8.65 8.09 -15.73
N LEU A 354 9.59 8.64 -14.97
CA LEU A 354 9.33 9.21 -13.65
C LEU A 354 8.88 10.67 -13.72
N ILE A 355 9.17 11.34 -14.84
CA ILE A 355 8.77 12.74 -15.08
C ILE A 355 8.27 12.91 -16.53
N HIS A 356 7.40 13.90 -16.71
CA HIS A 356 7.01 14.40 -18.03
C HIS A 356 7.34 15.89 -18.12
N CYS A 357 7.98 16.29 -19.21
CA CYS A 357 8.15 17.71 -19.54
C CYS A 357 7.02 18.14 -20.46
N TYR A 358 6.33 19.20 -20.06
CA TYR A 358 5.39 19.90 -20.90
C TYR A 358 6.05 21.20 -21.33
N GLU A 359 6.02 21.48 -22.63
CA GLU A 359 6.25 22.85 -23.07
C GLU A 359 5.03 23.65 -22.65
N SER A 360 5.24 24.67 -21.81
CA SER A 360 4.18 25.63 -21.54
C SER A 360 3.86 26.35 -22.84
N SER A 361 2.83 25.91 -23.55
CA SER A 361 2.17 26.74 -24.55
C SER A 361 1.79 28.02 -23.80
N GLY A 362 2.51 29.10 -24.09
CA GLY A 362 2.24 30.38 -23.47
C GLY A 362 0.76 30.66 -23.61
N ILE A 363 0.06 30.79 -22.49
CA ILE A 363 -1.25 31.43 -22.49
C ILE A 363 -0.95 32.84 -22.98
N ILE A 364 -1.19 33.10 -24.27
CA ILE A 364 -1.34 34.45 -24.78
C ILE A 364 -2.57 34.96 -24.06
N ALA A 365 -2.36 35.70 -22.97
CA ALA A 365 -3.40 36.56 -22.44
C ALA A 365 -3.72 37.55 -23.56
N LEU A 366 -4.81 37.30 -24.28
CA LEU A 366 -5.55 38.34 -24.97
C LEU A 366 -6.05 39.28 -23.88
N ALA A 367 -5.23 40.28 -23.56
CA ALA A 367 -5.66 41.44 -22.80
C ALA A 367 -6.36 42.39 -23.78
N ASP A 368 -7.60 42.72 -23.45
CA ASP A 368 -8.41 43.79 -24.06
C ASP A 368 -7.69 45.15 -24.04
#